data_AF-A0A965YJ71-F1
#
_entry.id   AF-A0A965YJ71-F1
#
_cell.length_a   1.000
_cell.length_b   1.000
_cell.length_c   1.000
_cell.angle_alpha   90.00
_cell.angle_beta   90.00
_cell.angle_gamma   90.00
#
_symmetry.space_group_name_H-M   'P 1'
#
loop_
_entity.id
_entity.type
_entity.pdbx_description
1 polymer ?
#
loop_
_entity_poly.entity_id
_entity_poly.type
_entity_poly.pdbx_seq_one_letter_code
_entity_poly.pdbx_strand_id
1 'polypeptide(L)'
;MKVLFAIIFIVISFGLLAQNTKTISGRTNKPLKFEVKYERGMPPNLFADLRFKDDNNNGILESEESAVVFLTIHNKGAGPAQGVEVVTQDNINDAAFELPKKVTIPYITPGNSVDIEIPIKAGFYVKTAEHNIKITVREYFGYDMDQAGIRLNTLAYLEPKLKLSGFKIIDAGENTFAKTVDGLLQPGEKVKVKMTIQNVGQNVSLNTQLSLKCLNDNIYFDEYDGSLGDIGIGEIKEFWVTISPNKRVETANQLPIYLSLKNDTHYGELIDHQLPIKMNEPPPEIVTLEVTPDIDKLTEKIVQFDVKSDKFTVQTEVTKNIEVVAPAKTHRKHAIAVVFGIENYENLRPAPYAENDARIIKEYFKNRLGVDEVVTYTSEEATGLIFDDVFNPDYGELMKAIRKGETDLFVYYSGHGLPDKNGENIYLFPGDGRLERIQQQGYNLNDLYANLDKLGAKSVTVILDACFSGASRSGLQHSTENLVTMRGVRVKPRVLKPWETNPNFNVFTSSSLEQTSLSYDESGTGLFTYYLCVGLQGDADTNNDQKITNREMGDYLKTKVEETSKKIRGLQSPQFHGDPDMVLVEY
;
A
#
# COMPACT_ATOMS: atom_id res chain seq x y z
N MET A 1 -35.21 -1.85 8.65
CA MET A 1 -35.29 -1.66 7.19
C MET A 1 -34.48 -2.79 6.56
N LYS A 2 -35.14 -3.81 5.99
CA LYS A 2 -34.45 -5.00 5.43
C LYS A 2 -33.95 -4.65 4.03
N VAL A 3 -32.64 -4.56 3.85
CA VAL A 3 -32.01 -4.35 2.53
C VAL A 3 -31.96 -5.71 1.83
N LEU A 4 -32.68 -5.81 0.73
CA LEU A 4 -32.71 -6.96 -0.16
C LEU A 4 -31.43 -6.91 -1.02
N PHE A 5 -30.52 -7.87 -0.84
CA PHE A 5 -29.40 -8.06 -1.77
C PHE A 5 -29.96 -8.60 -3.10
N ALA A 6 -29.98 -7.77 -4.13
CA ALA A 6 -30.27 -8.19 -5.49
C ALA A 6 -29.01 -8.80 -6.11
N ILE A 7 -29.04 -10.11 -6.34
CA ILE A 7 -28.06 -10.82 -7.15
C ILE A 7 -28.30 -10.37 -8.60
N ILE A 8 -27.42 -9.53 -9.13
CA ILE A 8 -27.39 -9.15 -10.54
C ILE A 8 -26.79 -10.32 -11.32
N PHE A 9 -27.63 -11.07 -12.04
CA PHE A 9 -27.15 -11.93 -13.12
C PHE A 9 -26.69 -11.02 -14.26
N ILE A 10 -25.39 -11.01 -14.53
CA ILE A 10 -24.83 -10.38 -15.72
C ILE A 10 -25.42 -11.09 -16.95
N VAL A 11 -26.12 -10.31 -17.77
CA VAL A 11 -26.59 -10.74 -19.08
C VAL A 11 -25.36 -10.82 -19.99
N ILE A 12 -25.01 -12.04 -20.40
CA ILE A 12 -24.00 -12.28 -21.44
C ILE A 12 -24.46 -11.55 -22.70
N SER A 13 -23.70 -10.53 -23.14
CA SER A 13 -23.90 -9.91 -24.43
C SER A 13 -23.52 -10.91 -25.52
N PHE A 14 -24.51 -11.55 -26.13
CA PHE A 14 -24.31 -12.25 -27.40
C PHE A 14 -24.02 -11.22 -28.51
N GLY A 15 -22.76 -10.84 -28.63
CA GLY A 15 -22.26 -10.08 -29.78
C GLY A 15 -22.16 -11.00 -30.99
N LEU A 16 -23.01 -10.73 -31.99
CA LEU A 16 -23.02 -11.31 -33.35
C LEU A 16 -23.20 -12.84 -33.45
N LEU A 17 -24.45 -13.30 -33.42
CA LEU A 17 -24.92 -14.43 -34.25
C LEU A 17 -26.45 -14.41 -34.31
N ALA A 18 -27.02 -13.48 -35.06
CA ALA A 18 -28.45 -13.46 -35.34
C ALA A 18 -28.72 -13.02 -36.79
N GLN A 19 -28.23 -13.78 -37.76
CA GLN A 19 -28.76 -13.71 -39.13
C GLN A 19 -29.77 -14.82 -39.45
N ASN A 20 -30.13 -15.69 -38.50
CA ASN A 20 -31.18 -16.70 -38.69
C ASN A 20 -31.92 -17.09 -37.38
N THR A 21 -32.19 -16.14 -36.48
CA THR A 21 -33.08 -16.42 -35.33
C THR A 21 -34.53 -16.23 -35.73
N LYS A 22 -35.25 -17.34 -35.93
CA LYS A 22 -36.70 -17.33 -36.11
C LYS A 22 -37.37 -17.26 -34.74
N THR A 23 -37.86 -16.08 -34.35
CA THR A 23 -38.62 -15.93 -33.11
C THR A 23 -39.96 -16.65 -33.24
N ILE A 24 -40.21 -17.65 -32.40
CA ILE A 24 -41.49 -18.35 -32.29
C ILE A 24 -42.15 -17.88 -30.99
N SER A 25 -43.31 -17.24 -31.09
CA SER A 25 -44.08 -16.77 -29.92
C SER A 25 -45.36 -17.59 -29.75
N GLY A 26 -45.72 -17.92 -28.51
CA GLY A 26 -46.97 -18.59 -28.16
C GLY A 26 -47.36 -18.34 -26.69
N ARG A 27 -48.64 -18.51 -26.35
CA ARG A 27 -49.14 -18.41 -24.97
C ARG A 27 -49.54 -19.78 -24.46
N THR A 28 -49.13 -20.12 -23.24
CA THR A 28 -49.50 -21.37 -22.57
C THR A 28 -49.77 -21.11 -21.09
N ASN A 29 -50.78 -21.80 -20.54
CA ASN A 29 -51.13 -21.76 -19.12
C ASN A 29 -50.38 -22.85 -18.32
N LYS A 30 -49.45 -23.58 -18.95
CA LYS A 30 -48.59 -24.60 -18.33
C LYS A 30 -47.13 -24.12 -18.35
N PRO A 31 -46.34 -24.34 -17.28
CA PRO A 31 -44.92 -24.02 -17.29
C PRO A 31 -44.22 -24.79 -18.41
N LEU A 32 -43.52 -24.07 -19.30
CA LEU A 32 -42.69 -24.67 -20.33
C LEU A 32 -41.43 -25.22 -19.67
N LYS A 33 -41.23 -26.54 -19.77
CA LYS A 33 -39.95 -27.17 -19.49
C LYS A 33 -39.18 -27.27 -20.81
N PHE A 34 -38.11 -26.52 -20.92
CA PHE A 34 -37.15 -26.67 -22.01
C PHE A 34 -36.13 -27.72 -21.58
N GLU A 35 -36.26 -28.93 -22.12
CA GLU A 35 -35.21 -29.94 -22.01
C GLU A 35 -34.29 -29.79 -23.21
N VAL A 36 -33.03 -29.43 -22.94
CA VAL A 36 -32.00 -29.41 -23.96
C VAL A 36 -31.71 -30.87 -24.34
N LYS A 37 -31.94 -31.22 -25.61
CA LYS A 37 -31.60 -32.54 -26.14
C LYS A 37 -30.26 -32.44 -26.88
N TYR A 38 -29.33 -33.29 -26.49
CA TYR A 38 -28.03 -33.39 -27.15
C TYR A 38 -28.04 -34.56 -28.14
N GLU A 39 -27.43 -34.37 -29.31
CA GLU A 39 -27.38 -35.37 -30.37
C GLU A 39 -25.93 -35.66 -30.76
N ARG A 40 -25.59 -36.95 -30.89
CA ARG A 40 -24.22 -37.35 -31.24
C ARG A 40 -23.95 -37.02 -32.72
N GLY A 41 -22.89 -36.27 -32.97
CA GLY A 41 -22.47 -35.85 -34.31
C GLY A 41 -20.95 -35.97 -34.49
N MET A 42 -20.39 -35.10 -35.33
CA MET A 42 -18.93 -34.95 -35.41
C MET A 42 -18.35 -34.60 -34.02
N PRO A 43 -17.13 -35.04 -33.68
CA PRO A 43 -16.57 -34.81 -32.37
C PRO A 43 -16.11 -33.34 -32.19
N PRO A 44 -16.30 -32.74 -31.00
CA PRO A 44 -15.59 -31.52 -30.61
C PRO A 44 -14.12 -31.82 -30.30
N ASN A 45 -13.31 -30.77 -30.23
CA ASN A 45 -11.93 -30.87 -29.75
C ASN A 45 -11.62 -29.63 -28.90
N LEU A 46 -11.72 -29.80 -27.58
CA LEU A 46 -11.66 -28.71 -26.63
C LEU A 46 -10.21 -28.35 -26.25
N PHE A 47 -9.95 -27.05 -26.14
CA PHE A 47 -8.75 -26.42 -25.59
C PHE A 47 -9.17 -25.36 -24.59
N ALA A 48 -8.31 -24.99 -23.66
CA ALA A 48 -8.62 -24.01 -22.63
C ALA A 48 -7.46 -23.05 -22.37
N ASP A 49 -7.75 -21.77 -22.24
CA ASP A 49 -6.81 -20.79 -21.70
C ASP A 49 -7.20 -20.45 -20.26
N LEU A 50 -6.23 -20.48 -19.35
CA LEU A 50 -6.38 -20.22 -17.92
C LEU A 50 -5.64 -18.94 -17.54
N ARG A 51 -6.32 -18.06 -16.78
CA ARG A 51 -5.72 -16.89 -16.14
C ARG A 51 -6.26 -16.75 -14.72
N PHE A 52 -5.44 -16.30 -13.79
CA PHE A 52 -5.83 -15.99 -12.42
C PHE A 52 -5.62 -14.51 -12.15
N LYS A 53 -6.52 -13.90 -11.38
CA LYS A 53 -6.42 -12.53 -10.91
C LYS A 53 -7.08 -12.40 -9.55
N ASP A 54 -6.34 -11.97 -8.55
CA ASP A 54 -6.81 -11.52 -7.24
C ASP A 54 -6.82 -9.99 -7.14
N ASP A 55 -7.33 -9.45 -6.03
CA ASP A 55 -7.60 -8.03 -5.93
C ASP A 55 -6.30 -7.19 -5.84
N ASN A 56 -5.21 -7.74 -5.31
CA ASN A 56 -3.87 -7.10 -5.27
C ASN A 56 -2.84 -7.66 -6.26
N ASN A 57 -3.11 -8.78 -6.94
CA ASN A 57 -2.14 -9.49 -7.80
C ASN A 57 -0.96 -10.11 -7.05
N ASN A 58 -1.06 -10.35 -5.74
CA ASN A 58 0.02 -10.94 -4.94
C ASN A 58 0.00 -12.48 -4.93
N GLY A 59 -1.09 -13.09 -5.39
CA GLY A 59 -1.26 -14.53 -5.50
C GLY A 59 -1.65 -15.23 -4.19
N ILE A 60 -2.05 -14.48 -3.16
CA ILE A 60 -2.47 -14.96 -1.84
C ILE A 60 -3.81 -14.32 -1.52
N LEU A 61 -4.84 -15.14 -1.30
CA LEU A 61 -6.12 -14.59 -0.89
C LEU A 61 -6.11 -14.29 0.60
N GLU A 62 -5.98 -13.01 0.95
CA GLU A 62 -6.17 -12.59 2.33
C GLU A 62 -7.65 -12.63 2.75
N SER A 63 -7.86 -12.58 4.07
CA SER A 63 -9.17 -12.33 4.64
C SER A 63 -9.88 -11.15 3.96
N GLU A 64 -11.11 -11.41 3.50
CA GLU A 64 -11.98 -10.49 2.74
C GLU A 64 -11.58 -10.19 1.28
N GLU A 65 -10.57 -10.87 0.76
CA GLU A 65 -10.15 -10.73 -0.63
C GLU A 65 -10.97 -11.59 -1.60
N SER A 66 -11.10 -11.12 -2.84
CA SER A 66 -11.66 -11.86 -3.95
C SER A 66 -10.63 -12.14 -5.03
N ALA A 67 -10.85 -13.23 -5.77
CA ALA A 67 -10.10 -13.55 -6.96
C ALA A 67 -11.02 -14.14 -8.03
N VAL A 68 -10.53 -14.21 -9.26
CA VAL A 68 -11.22 -14.80 -10.40
C VAL A 68 -10.25 -15.67 -11.17
N VAL A 69 -10.64 -16.91 -11.40
CA VAL A 69 -10.03 -17.75 -12.43
C VAL A 69 -10.82 -17.56 -13.72
N PHE A 70 -10.18 -16.99 -14.73
CA PHE A 70 -10.72 -16.91 -16.08
C PHE A 70 -10.36 -18.20 -16.82
N LEU A 71 -11.38 -18.82 -17.43
CA LEU A 71 -11.26 -20.02 -18.24
C LEU A 71 -11.92 -19.76 -19.60
N THR A 72 -11.12 -19.68 -20.65
CA THR A 72 -11.61 -19.56 -22.03
C THR A 72 -11.57 -20.93 -22.70
N ILE A 73 -12.73 -21.55 -22.97
CA ILE A 73 -12.79 -22.86 -23.61
C ILE A 73 -13.03 -22.70 -25.11
N HIS A 74 -12.11 -23.21 -25.92
CA HIS A 74 -12.16 -23.18 -27.38
C HIS A 74 -12.57 -24.54 -27.94
N ASN A 75 -13.50 -24.58 -28.90
CA ASN A 75 -13.79 -25.80 -29.66
C ASN A 75 -13.12 -25.74 -31.04
N LYS A 76 -12.00 -26.45 -31.19
CA LYS A 76 -11.27 -26.60 -32.47
C LYS A 76 -11.68 -27.87 -33.24
N GLY A 77 -12.73 -28.56 -32.81
CA GLY A 77 -13.26 -29.76 -33.45
C GLY A 77 -14.24 -29.47 -34.58
N ALA A 78 -14.65 -30.53 -35.27
CA ALA A 78 -15.57 -30.42 -36.41
C ALA A 78 -17.06 -30.44 -36.00
N GLY A 79 -17.38 -30.86 -34.78
CA GLY A 79 -18.74 -30.81 -34.24
C GLY A 79 -18.86 -30.01 -32.94
N PRO A 80 -20.10 -29.70 -32.51
CA PRO A 80 -20.35 -28.89 -31.33
C PRO A 80 -20.01 -29.67 -30.06
N ALA A 81 -19.41 -28.99 -29.07
CA ALA A 81 -19.36 -29.49 -27.70
C ALA A 81 -20.71 -29.20 -27.04
N GLN A 82 -21.28 -30.20 -26.38
CA GLN A 82 -22.66 -30.17 -25.88
C GLN A 82 -22.69 -30.46 -24.38
N GLY A 83 -23.51 -29.71 -23.66
CA GLY A 83 -23.67 -29.87 -22.21
C GLY A 83 -22.34 -29.87 -21.46
N VAL A 84 -21.46 -28.93 -21.80
CA VAL A 84 -20.14 -28.84 -21.19
C VAL A 84 -20.30 -28.45 -19.73
N GLU A 85 -19.66 -29.19 -18.83
CA GLU A 85 -19.68 -28.92 -17.40
C GLU A 85 -18.26 -28.64 -16.91
N VAL A 86 -18.05 -27.46 -16.35
CA VAL A 86 -16.83 -27.11 -15.64
C VAL A 86 -17.08 -27.35 -14.16
N VAL A 87 -16.40 -28.32 -13.58
CA VAL A 87 -16.51 -28.71 -12.18
C VAL A 87 -15.24 -28.30 -11.46
N THR A 88 -15.38 -27.62 -10.32
CA THR A 88 -14.27 -27.28 -9.45
C THR A 88 -14.32 -28.08 -8.16
N GLN A 89 -13.16 -28.46 -7.64
CA GLN A 89 -13.06 -29.16 -6.37
C GLN A 89 -11.79 -28.75 -5.66
N ASP A 90 -11.92 -28.29 -4.42
CA ASP A 90 -10.79 -27.97 -3.56
C ASP A 90 -10.37 -29.19 -2.69
N ASN A 91 -9.12 -29.21 -2.23
CA ASN A 91 -8.60 -30.23 -1.32
C ASN A 91 -9.07 -30.04 0.13
N ILE A 92 -9.44 -28.81 0.51
CA ILE A 92 -9.87 -28.43 1.85
C ILE A 92 -11.35 -28.02 1.80
N ASN A 93 -12.03 -28.18 2.94
CA ASN A 93 -13.36 -27.61 3.14
C ASN A 93 -13.27 -26.50 4.19
N ASP A 94 -13.10 -25.27 3.73
CA ASP A 94 -13.21 -24.08 4.56
C ASP A 94 -14.51 -23.35 4.25
N ALA A 95 -15.36 -23.15 5.27
CA ALA A 95 -16.64 -22.48 5.11
C ALA A 95 -16.51 -20.99 4.76
N ALA A 96 -15.35 -20.39 5.06
CA ALA A 96 -15.01 -19.04 4.68
C ALA A 96 -14.27 -18.97 3.33
N PHE A 97 -14.08 -20.08 2.61
CA PHE A 97 -13.53 -20.08 1.26
C PHE A 97 -14.63 -20.44 0.24
N GLU A 98 -15.14 -19.45 -0.48
CA GLU A 98 -16.22 -19.65 -1.45
C GLU A 98 -15.65 -20.00 -2.83
N LEU A 99 -16.05 -21.16 -3.34
CA LEU A 99 -15.67 -21.67 -4.67
C LEU A 99 -16.90 -22.28 -5.38
N PRO A 100 -17.30 -21.78 -6.58
CA PRO A 100 -18.40 -22.33 -7.36
C PRO A 100 -18.11 -23.74 -7.85
N LYS A 101 -18.88 -24.72 -7.36
CA LYS A 101 -18.64 -26.15 -7.65
C LYS A 101 -18.85 -26.56 -9.10
N LYS A 102 -19.73 -25.85 -9.84
CA LYS A 102 -20.12 -26.25 -11.19
C LYS A 102 -20.66 -25.08 -12.02
N VAL A 103 -20.21 -25.01 -13.27
CA VAL A 103 -20.76 -24.15 -14.33
C VAL A 103 -21.16 -25.04 -15.51
N THR A 104 -22.33 -24.81 -16.11
CA THR A 104 -22.81 -25.57 -17.28
C THR A 104 -22.94 -24.67 -18.49
N ILE A 105 -22.31 -25.06 -19.60
CA ILE A 105 -22.40 -24.41 -20.91
C ILE A 105 -23.20 -25.33 -21.85
N PRO A 106 -24.35 -24.88 -22.37
CA PRO A 106 -25.18 -25.72 -23.22
C PRO A 106 -24.47 -26.17 -24.50
N TYR A 107 -23.77 -25.27 -25.19
CA TYR A 107 -23.11 -25.55 -26.46
C TYR A 107 -21.86 -24.68 -26.69
N ILE A 108 -20.83 -25.23 -27.32
CA ILE A 108 -19.72 -24.49 -27.94
C ILE A 108 -19.59 -24.97 -29.39
N THR A 109 -19.92 -24.11 -30.34
CA THR A 109 -19.91 -24.46 -31.77
C THR A 109 -18.47 -24.54 -32.33
N PRO A 110 -18.25 -25.29 -33.43
CA PRO A 110 -16.94 -25.39 -34.07
C PRO A 110 -16.32 -24.02 -34.37
N GLY A 111 -15.05 -23.84 -34.01
CA GLY A 111 -14.28 -22.62 -34.23
C GLY A 111 -14.56 -21.48 -33.25
N ASN A 112 -15.50 -21.64 -32.31
CA ASN A 112 -15.83 -20.62 -31.31
C ASN A 112 -15.28 -20.97 -29.93
N SER A 113 -15.29 -19.97 -29.06
CA SER A 113 -14.90 -20.07 -27.65
C SER A 113 -16.00 -19.57 -26.72
N VAL A 114 -15.86 -19.89 -25.44
CA VAL A 114 -16.67 -19.32 -24.36
C VAL A 114 -15.77 -18.93 -23.20
N ASP A 115 -16.00 -17.73 -22.67
CA ASP A 115 -15.28 -17.21 -21.51
C ASP A 115 -16.09 -17.53 -20.24
N ILE A 116 -15.38 -17.98 -19.21
CA ILE A 116 -15.96 -18.38 -17.93
C ILE A 116 -15.16 -17.71 -16.82
N GLU A 117 -15.87 -17.07 -15.91
CA GLU A 117 -15.31 -16.54 -14.67
C GLU A 117 -15.68 -17.47 -13.52
N ILE A 118 -14.67 -17.98 -12.82
CA ILE A 118 -14.83 -18.76 -11.60
C ILE A 118 -14.41 -17.84 -10.44
N PRO A 119 -15.35 -17.10 -9.83
CA PRO A 119 -15.04 -16.25 -8.70
C PRO A 119 -14.64 -17.10 -7.49
N ILE A 120 -13.62 -16.66 -6.78
CA ILE A 120 -13.14 -17.21 -5.52
C ILE A 120 -13.24 -16.09 -4.49
N LYS A 121 -13.74 -16.39 -3.29
CA LYS A 121 -13.81 -15.39 -2.22
C LYS A 121 -13.28 -15.94 -0.91
N ALA A 122 -12.32 -15.24 -0.33
CA ALA A 122 -11.90 -15.44 1.04
C ALA A 122 -12.76 -14.56 1.96
N GLY A 123 -13.57 -15.19 2.78
CA GLY A 123 -14.34 -14.52 3.84
C GLY A 123 -13.44 -14.14 5.02
N PHE A 124 -13.99 -13.31 5.91
CA PHE A 124 -13.23 -12.76 7.04
C PHE A 124 -12.53 -13.84 7.91
N TYR A 125 -13.19 -14.99 8.11
CA TYR A 125 -12.68 -16.10 8.93
C TYR A 125 -11.92 -17.18 8.13
N VAL A 126 -11.46 -16.87 6.92
CA VAL A 126 -10.64 -17.80 6.13
C VAL A 126 -9.42 -18.23 6.95
N LYS A 127 -9.08 -19.52 6.90
CA LYS A 127 -7.89 -20.02 7.58
C LYS A 127 -6.67 -19.84 6.70
N THR A 128 -5.50 -19.70 7.30
CA THR A 128 -4.25 -19.83 6.54
C THR A 128 -4.10 -21.26 6.04
N ALA A 129 -4.16 -21.47 4.74
CA ALA A 129 -4.12 -22.80 4.13
C ALA A 129 -3.64 -22.79 2.67
N GLU A 130 -3.11 -23.93 2.20
CA GLU A 130 -2.83 -24.18 0.78
C GLU A 130 -4.02 -24.88 0.13
N HIS A 131 -4.66 -24.19 -0.82
CA HIS A 131 -5.76 -24.69 -1.62
C HIS A 131 -5.24 -25.31 -2.90
N ASN A 132 -5.73 -26.51 -3.23
CA ASN A 132 -5.39 -27.25 -4.43
C ASN A 132 -6.68 -27.50 -5.22
N ILE A 133 -7.06 -26.51 -6.03
CA ILE A 133 -8.30 -26.50 -6.79
C ILE A 133 -8.12 -27.29 -8.08
N LYS A 134 -8.93 -28.33 -8.25
CA LYS A 134 -9.02 -29.12 -9.48
C LYS A 134 -10.12 -28.57 -10.37
N ILE A 135 -9.81 -28.32 -11.64
CA ILE A 135 -10.76 -27.91 -12.67
C ILE A 135 -10.92 -29.07 -13.65
N THR A 136 -12.14 -29.57 -13.78
CA THR A 136 -12.50 -30.66 -14.69
C THR A 136 -13.53 -30.16 -15.70
N VAL A 137 -13.23 -30.27 -17.00
CA VAL A 137 -14.16 -29.92 -18.07
C VAL A 137 -14.70 -31.21 -18.69
N ARG A 138 -16.00 -31.46 -18.53
CA ARG A 138 -16.69 -32.62 -19.11
C ARG A 138 -17.60 -32.21 -20.24
N GLU A 139 -17.76 -33.07 -21.22
CA GLU A 139 -18.73 -32.90 -22.31
C GLU A 139 -19.75 -34.04 -22.25
N TYR A 140 -21.01 -33.77 -22.62
CA TYR A 140 -22.12 -34.69 -22.40
C TYR A 140 -21.92 -36.10 -22.98
N PHE A 141 -21.25 -36.23 -24.12
CA PHE A 141 -20.94 -37.50 -24.79
C PHE A 141 -19.57 -38.09 -24.43
N GLY A 142 -18.84 -37.45 -23.50
CA GLY A 142 -17.56 -37.92 -22.98
C GLY A 142 -16.33 -37.40 -23.72
N TYR A 143 -16.45 -36.32 -24.50
CA TYR A 143 -15.30 -35.61 -25.08
C TYR A 143 -14.66 -34.67 -24.04
N ASP A 144 -14.33 -35.23 -22.89
CA ASP A 144 -13.81 -34.53 -21.72
C ASP A 144 -12.39 -34.01 -21.99
N MET A 145 -12.01 -32.93 -21.29
CA MET A 145 -10.62 -32.49 -21.24
C MET A 145 -9.87 -33.21 -20.12
N ASP A 146 -8.54 -33.21 -20.24
CA ASP A 146 -7.68 -33.51 -19.10
C ASP A 146 -7.94 -32.53 -17.95
N GLN A 147 -7.60 -32.92 -16.73
CA GLN A 147 -7.79 -32.09 -15.55
C GLN A 147 -6.68 -31.02 -15.46
N ALA A 148 -7.05 -29.80 -15.09
CA ALA A 148 -6.12 -28.75 -14.68
C ALA A 148 -6.17 -28.55 -13.15
N GLY A 149 -5.07 -28.09 -12.56
CA GLY A 149 -4.97 -27.74 -11.15
C GLY A 149 -4.54 -26.29 -10.97
N ILE A 150 -5.04 -25.65 -9.92
CA ILE A 150 -4.59 -24.34 -9.45
C ILE A 150 -4.24 -24.48 -7.97
N ARG A 151 -3.02 -24.09 -7.61
CA ARG A 151 -2.56 -24.00 -6.23
C ARG A 151 -2.50 -22.55 -5.84
N LEU A 152 -3.19 -22.19 -4.78
CA LEU A 152 -3.16 -20.84 -4.20
C LEU A 152 -3.17 -20.95 -2.68
N ASN A 153 -2.73 -19.89 -2.02
CA ASN A 153 -2.78 -19.82 -0.57
C ASN A 153 -3.84 -18.84 -0.11
N THR A 154 -4.41 -19.11 1.04
CA THR A 154 -5.20 -18.14 1.81
C THR A 154 -4.44 -17.75 3.06
N LEU A 155 -4.69 -16.54 3.54
CA LEU A 155 -4.10 -16.03 4.78
C LEU A 155 -5.17 -15.48 5.71
N ALA A 156 -5.27 -16.08 6.89
CA ALA A 156 -6.19 -15.64 7.93
C ALA A 156 -5.93 -14.17 8.32
N TYR A 157 -6.97 -13.50 8.80
CA TYR A 157 -6.86 -12.15 9.34
C TYR A 157 -5.81 -12.13 10.45
N LEU A 158 -4.74 -11.35 10.24
CA LEU A 158 -3.75 -11.08 11.27
C LEU A 158 -4.25 -9.87 12.07
N GLU A 159 -4.26 -10.00 13.40
CA GLU A 159 -4.74 -8.94 14.27
C GLU A 159 -3.62 -7.94 14.62
N PRO A 160 -3.93 -6.63 14.77
CA PRO A 160 -3.05 -5.74 15.52
C PRO A 160 -2.99 -6.24 16.98
N LYS A 161 -2.03 -5.74 17.76
CA LYS A 161 -1.96 -6.05 19.20
C LYS A 161 -1.31 -4.90 19.93
N LEU A 162 -2.13 -4.05 20.53
CA LEU A 162 -1.63 -2.88 21.25
C LEU A 162 -1.09 -3.28 22.62
N LYS A 163 0.12 -2.82 22.93
CA LYS A 163 0.80 -3.09 24.20
C LYS A 163 1.36 -1.81 24.79
N LEU A 164 1.24 -1.65 26.11
CA LEU A 164 2.02 -0.67 26.86
C LEU A 164 3.46 -1.19 27.01
N SER A 165 4.40 -0.58 26.29
CA SER A 165 5.83 -0.95 26.32
C SER A 165 6.57 -0.35 27.51
N GLY A 166 6.05 0.74 28.07
CA GLY A 166 6.58 1.35 29.29
C GLY A 166 6.17 2.81 29.43
N PHE A 167 6.75 3.47 30.43
CA PHE A 167 6.52 4.89 30.67
C PHE A 167 7.71 5.58 31.33
N LYS A 168 7.76 6.91 31.25
CA LYS A 168 8.73 7.75 31.98
C LYS A 168 8.02 8.80 32.80
N ILE A 169 8.49 9.02 34.03
CA ILE A 169 8.01 10.10 34.89
C ILE A 169 8.93 11.31 34.67
N ILE A 170 8.32 12.48 34.47
CA ILE A 170 8.98 13.77 34.38
C ILE A 170 8.40 14.67 35.45
N ASP A 171 9.28 15.07 36.37
CA ASP A 171 8.98 15.80 37.59
C ASP A 171 9.57 17.23 37.57
N ALA A 172 10.35 17.57 36.55
CA ALA A 172 10.88 18.91 36.26
C ALA A 172 10.36 19.50 34.94
N GLY A 173 10.13 20.81 34.93
CA GLY A 173 9.71 21.57 33.74
C GLY A 173 8.35 22.27 33.90
N GLU A 174 7.78 22.74 32.79
CA GLU A 174 6.49 23.44 32.81
C GLU A 174 5.34 22.52 33.24
N ASN A 175 4.49 23.03 34.14
CA ASN A 175 3.32 22.35 34.70
C ASN A 175 3.62 21.10 35.54
N THR A 176 4.86 20.94 36.05
CA THR A 176 5.20 19.95 37.08
C THR A 176 5.50 20.62 38.43
N PHE A 177 5.38 19.87 39.52
CA PHE A 177 5.77 20.27 40.86
C PHE A 177 6.28 19.04 41.62
N ALA A 178 7.57 19.01 41.90
CA ALA A 178 8.20 17.94 42.66
C ALA A 178 8.93 18.51 43.88
N LYS A 179 8.93 17.77 44.98
CA LYS A 179 9.68 18.17 46.19
C LYS A 179 11.17 17.94 45.98
N THR A 180 11.49 16.84 45.30
CA THR A 180 12.83 16.45 44.87
C THR A 180 12.72 16.01 43.41
N VAL A 181 13.66 16.42 42.58
CA VAL A 181 13.73 15.96 41.18
C VAL A 181 14.50 14.64 41.16
N ASP A 182 13.80 13.52 41.22
CA ASP A 182 14.36 12.17 41.35
C ASP A 182 13.70 11.13 40.41
N GLY A 183 12.73 11.55 39.59
CA GLY A 183 12.01 10.69 38.66
C GLY A 183 11.00 9.76 39.31
N LEU A 184 10.64 9.99 40.58
CA LEU A 184 9.64 9.24 41.32
C LEU A 184 8.31 10.00 41.37
N LEU A 185 7.24 9.26 41.64
CA LEU A 185 5.93 9.85 41.95
C LEU A 185 5.69 9.79 43.46
N GLN A 186 5.68 10.93 44.13
CA GLN A 186 5.44 11.02 45.57
C GLN A 186 4.14 11.77 45.91
N PRO A 187 3.54 11.52 47.09
CA PRO A 187 2.34 12.23 47.51
C PRO A 187 2.55 13.75 47.63
N GLY A 188 1.68 14.53 46.98
CA GLY A 188 1.71 15.99 46.91
C GLY A 188 2.55 16.55 45.77
N GLU A 189 3.05 15.70 44.88
CA GLU A 189 3.73 16.10 43.65
C GLU A 189 2.77 16.08 42.46
N LYS A 190 3.10 16.87 41.43
CA LYS A 190 2.45 16.88 40.12
C LYS A 190 3.49 16.56 39.08
N VAL A 191 3.37 15.40 38.44
CA VAL A 191 4.32 14.93 37.42
C VAL A 191 3.63 14.76 36.07
N LYS A 192 4.42 14.83 35.00
CA LYS A 192 4.00 14.40 33.66
C LYS A 192 4.55 13.01 33.39
N VAL A 193 3.70 12.10 32.94
CA VAL A 193 4.07 10.74 32.59
C VAL A 193 3.99 10.58 31.08
N LYS A 194 5.11 10.20 30.46
CA LYS A 194 5.19 9.86 29.04
C LYS A 194 4.90 8.37 28.88
N MET A 195 3.77 8.02 28.30
CA MET A 195 3.40 6.64 27.99
C MET A 195 3.93 6.23 26.63
N THR A 196 4.34 4.97 26.49
CA THR A 196 4.84 4.38 25.24
C THR A 196 3.98 3.17 24.86
N ILE A 197 3.25 3.27 23.77
CA ILE A 197 2.41 2.21 23.20
C ILE A 197 3.09 1.66 21.97
N GLN A 198 3.14 0.34 21.85
CA GLN A 198 3.63 -0.34 20.65
C GLN A 198 2.54 -1.27 20.11
N ASN A 199 2.39 -1.31 18.79
CA ASN A 199 1.64 -2.37 18.14
C ASN A 199 2.58 -3.57 17.92
N VAL A 200 2.39 -4.62 18.71
CA VAL A 200 3.16 -5.88 18.65
C VAL A 200 2.41 -6.98 17.89
N GLY A 201 1.33 -6.60 17.20
CA GLY A 201 0.55 -7.48 16.34
C GLY A 201 1.13 -7.54 14.94
N GLN A 202 0.34 -8.10 14.04
CA GLN A 202 0.74 -8.41 12.66
C GLN A 202 -0.14 -7.68 11.64
N ASN A 203 -0.78 -6.58 12.06
CA ASN A 203 -1.60 -5.71 11.23
C ASN A 203 -1.65 -4.29 11.82
N VAL A 204 -2.07 -3.31 11.03
CA VAL A 204 -2.19 -1.91 11.46
C VAL A 204 -3.39 -1.75 12.40
N SER A 205 -3.22 -1.02 13.50
CA SER A 205 -4.35 -0.61 14.34
C SER A 205 -4.90 0.72 13.86
N LEU A 206 -6.04 0.68 13.16
CA LEU A 206 -6.64 1.84 12.50
C LEU A 206 -7.36 2.77 13.47
N ASN A 207 -7.09 4.07 13.37
CA ASN A 207 -7.75 5.14 14.11
C ASN A 207 -7.84 4.86 15.63
N THR A 208 -6.71 4.47 16.22
CA THR A 208 -6.63 4.08 17.63
C THR A 208 -7.05 5.25 18.54
N GLN A 209 -8.16 5.08 19.23
CA GLN A 209 -8.67 5.99 20.25
C GLN A 209 -8.13 5.58 21.62
N LEU A 210 -7.74 6.58 22.40
CA LEU A 210 -7.19 6.48 23.73
C LEU A 210 -8.20 7.05 24.72
N SER A 211 -8.45 6.31 25.79
CA SER A 211 -9.19 6.79 26.95
C SER A 211 -8.48 6.38 28.24
N LEU A 212 -8.41 7.31 29.19
CA LEU A 212 -7.81 7.09 30.50
C LEU A 212 -8.80 7.44 31.60
N LYS A 213 -8.88 6.58 32.62
CA LYS A 213 -9.73 6.79 33.81
C LYS A 213 -8.96 6.54 35.10
N CYS A 214 -9.26 7.32 36.14
CA CYS A 214 -8.77 7.07 37.49
C CYS A 214 -9.95 6.80 38.43
N LEU A 215 -9.89 5.72 39.21
CA LEU A 215 -10.96 5.35 40.15
C LEU A 215 -10.72 5.87 41.58
N ASN A 216 -9.83 6.85 41.76
CA ASN A 216 -9.52 7.40 43.08
C ASN A 216 -9.46 8.94 43.05
N ASP A 217 -10.48 9.56 43.65
CA ASP A 217 -10.64 11.02 43.73
C ASP A 217 -9.48 11.74 44.48
N ASN A 218 -8.65 10.99 45.22
CA ASN A 218 -7.46 11.55 45.87
C ASN A 218 -6.26 11.70 44.92
N ILE A 219 -6.39 11.25 43.68
CA ILE A 219 -5.39 11.42 42.62
C ILE A 219 -5.95 12.40 41.61
N TYR A 220 -5.36 13.59 41.54
CA TYR A 220 -5.62 14.46 40.40
C TYR A 220 -5.03 13.81 39.16
N PHE A 221 -5.86 13.64 38.15
CA PHE A 221 -5.53 12.96 36.92
C PHE A 221 -6.22 13.70 35.78
N ASP A 222 -5.47 14.10 34.76
CA ASP A 222 -6.07 14.66 33.55
C ASP A 222 -6.73 13.50 32.80
N GLU A 223 -8.03 13.29 33.03
CA GLU A 223 -8.81 12.40 32.16
C GLU A 223 -8.59 12.83 30.72
N TYR A 224 -8.22 11.86 29.89
CA TYR A 224 -7.77 12.11 28.55
C TYR A 224 -8.46 11.15 27.60
N ASP A 225 -9.36 11.71 26.81
CA ASP A 225 -9.85 11.10 25.59
C ASP A 225 -9.14 11.77 24.42
N GLY A 226 -8.52 10.97 23.56
CA GLY A 226 -7.79 11.47 22.40
C GLY A 226 -7.57 10.39 21.37
N SER A 227 -6.95 10.76 20.26
CA SER A 227 -6.60 9.81 19.21
C SER A 227 -5.08 9.67 19.10
N LEU A 228 -4.62 8.43 19.01
CA LEU A 228 -3.26 8.08 18.61
C LEU A 228 -3.14 7.91 17.09
N GLY A 229 -4.26 7.98 16.35
CA GLY A 229 -4.33 7.71 14.92
C GLY A 229 -4.01 6.25 14.59
N ASP A 230 -3.56 6.00 13.37
CA ASP A 230 -3.12 4.68 12.96
C ASP A 230 -1.79 4.30 13.65
N ILE A 231 -1.67 3.04 14.04
CA ILE A 231 -0.44 2.47 14.63
C ILE A 231 -0.03 1.26 13.79
N GLY A 232 1.00 1.43 12.95
CA GLY A 232 1.56 0.40 12.08
C GLY A 232 2.22 -0.76 12.82
N ILE A 233 2.58 -1.82 12.10
CA ILE A 233 3.25 -3.00 12.68
C ILE A 233 4.60 -2.59 13.29
N GLY A 234 4.81 -2.92 14.57
CA GLY A 234 5.99 -2.53 15.32
C GLY A 234 6.06 -1.06 15.70
N GLU A 235 5.19 -0.20 15.14
CA GLU A 235 5.20 1.24 15.38
C GLU A 235 4.94 1.56 16.84
N ILE A 236 5.65 2.59 17.31
CA ILE A 236 5.55 3.12 18.66
C ILE A 236 4.87 4.49 18.61
N LYS A 237 3.80 4.66 19.39
CA LYS A 237 3.20 5.97 19.69
C LYS A 237 3.45 6.32 21.15
N GLU A 238 3.63 7.60 21.40
CA GLU A 238 3.79 8.14 22.76
C GLU A 238 2.77 9.23 23.03
N PHE A 239 2.31 9.32 24.27
CA PHE A 239 1.42 10.39 24.74
C PHE A 239 1.74 10.78 26.18
N TRP A 240 1.25 11.94 26.60
CA TRP A 240 1.52 12.49 27.93
C TRP A 240 0.26 12.50 28.79
N VAL A 241 0.44 12.25 30.08
CA VAL A 241 -0.62 12.40 31.08
C VAL A 241 -0.10 13.05 32.34
N THR A 242 -0.90 13.88 32.98
CA THR A 242 -0.54 14.51 34.25
C THR A 242 -1.12 13.73 35.42
N ILE A 243 -0.29 13.46 36.43
CA ILE A 243 -0.69 12.72 37.63
C ILE A 243 -0.24 13.49 38.87
N SER A 244 -1.14 13.65 39.84
CA SER A 244 -0.86 14.32 41.10
C SER A 244 -1.61 13.67 42.27
N PRO A 245 -1.02 12.65 42.94
CA PRO A 245 -1.61 12.02 44.12
C PRO A 245 -1.51 12.94 45.34
N ASN A 246 -2.56 13.05 46.14
CA ASN A 246 -2.50 13.76 47.43
C ASN A 246 -2.04 12.84 48.58
N LYS A 247 -1.87 13.39 49.80
CA LYS A 247 -1.39 12.64 50.98
C LYS A 247 -2.35 11.54 51.49
N ARG A 248 -3.60 11.50 51.04
CA ARG A 248 -4.62 10.51 51.42
C ARG A 248 -4.66 9.29 50.48
N VAL A 249 -3.81 9.27 49.46
CA VAL A 249 -3.66 8.08 48.60
C VAL A 249 -2.97 7.00 49.42
N GLU A 250 -3.74 6.00 49.85
CA GLU A 250 -3.27 4.85 50.62
C GLU A 250 -3.20 3.64 49.70
N THR A 251 -2.07 3.44 49.01
CA THR A 251 -1.84 2.20 48.25
C THR A 251 -0.38 1.77 48.29
N ALA A 252 -0.16 0.50 48.66
CA ALA A 252 1.12 -0.20 48.49
C ALA A 252 1.24 -0.86 47.11
N ASN A 253 0.18 -0.79 46.30
CA ASN A 253 0.05 -1.41 44.99
C ASN A 253 -0.07 -0.34 43.88
N GLN A 254 -0.20 -0.80 42.64
CA GLN A 254 -0.41 0.05 41.47
C GLN A 254 -1.57 1.03 41.69
N LEU A 255 -1.41 2.27 41.21
CA LEU A 255 -2.47 3.26 41.23
C LEU A 255 -3.68 2.76 40.41
N PRO A 256 -4.92 3.05 40.81
CA PRO A 256 -6.12 2.61 40.11
C PRO A 256 -6.40 3.50 38.90
N ILE A 257 -5.43 3.55 37.98
CA ILE A 257 -5.50 4.29 36.72
C ILE A 257 -5.51 3.27 35.59
N TYR A 258 -6.47 3.38 34.69
CA TYR A 258 -6.74 2.38 33.65
C TYR A 258 -6.69 3.02 32.27
N LEU A 259 -6.04 2.32 31.36
CA LEU A 259 -5.86 2.65 29.97
C LEU A 259 -6.78 1.79 29.10
N SER A 260 -7.58 2.44 28.25
CA SER A 260 -8.28 1.80 27.15
C SER A 260 -7.78 2.33 25.81
N LEU A 261 -7.38 1.43 24.92
CA LEU A 261 -7.04 1.68 23.52
C LEU A 261 -8.00 0.88 22.66
N LYS A 262 -8.83 1.60 21.90
CA LYS A 262 -9.83 1.05 20.98
C LYS A 262 -9.50 1.42 19.55
N ASN A 263 -9.89 0.61 18.59
CA ASN A 263 -9.65 0.89 17.18
C ASN A 263 -10.87 0.53 16.33
N ASP A 264 -10.89 0.98 15.08
CA ASP A 264 -12.07 0.81 14.22
C ASP A 264 -12.37 -0.66 13.91
N THR A 265 -11.35 -1.54 13.95
CA THR A 265 -11.52 -2.98 13.69
C THR A 265 -12.02 -3.75 14.91
N HIS A 266 -11.93 -3.17 16.12
CA HIS A 266 -12.25 -3.81 17.40
C HIS A 266 -11.42 -5.08 17.71
N TYR A 267 -10.31 -5.28 17.02
CA TYR A 267 -9.37 -6.39 17.24
C TYR A 267 -8.07 -5.87 17.84
N GLY A 268 -7.39 -6.66 18.66
CA GLY A 268 -6.10 -6.26 19.22
C GLY A 268 -6.14 -5.09 20.20
N GLU A 269 -7.33 -4.73 20.68
CA GLU A 269 -7.56 -3.63 21.62
C GLU A 269 -6.97 -3.92 23.01
N LEU A 270 -6.65 -2.86 23.73
CA LEU A 270 -6.23 -2.95 25.12
C LEU A 270 -7.30 -2.29 25.98
N ILE A 271 -8.16 -3.06 26.63
CA ILE A 271 -9.31 -2.52 27.38
C ILE A 271 -9.05 -2.55 28.89
N ASP A 272 -9.30 -1.42 29.55
CA ASP A 272 -9.23 -1.26 31.01
C ASP A 272 -7.95 -1.85 31.63
N HIS A 273 -6.82 -1.62 30.95
CA HIS A 273 -5.52 -2.08 31.41
C HIS A 273 -5.00 -1.20 32.54
N GLN A 274 -4.86 -1.77 33.75
CA GLN A 274 -4.31 -1.04 34.88
C GLN A 274 -2.85 -0.67 34.63
N LEU A 275 -2.54 0.62 34.76
CA LEU A 275 -1.19 1.12 34.54
C LEU A 275 -0.27 0.67 35.67
N PRO A 276 0.95 0.19 35.36
CA PRO A 276 1.90 -0.28 36.37
C PRO A 276 2.63 0.87 37.10
N ILE A 277 1.92 1.95 37.43
CA ILE A 277 2.45 3.10 38.18
C ILE A 277 2.28 2.87 39.66
N LYS A 278 3.33 3.06 40.44
CA LYS A 278 3.30 3.02 41.90
C LYS A 278 3.96 4.27 42.48
N MET A 279 3.61 4.60 43.73
CA MET A 279 4.24 5.70 44.44
C MET A 279 5.61 5.27 44.99
N ASN A 280 6.59 6.18 44.93
CA ASN A 280 7.96 6.00 45.44
C ASN A 280 8.73 4.83 44.82
N GLU A 281 8.30 4.31 43.67
CA GLU A 281 9.03 3.30 42.90
C GLU A 281 9.37 3.88 41.52
N PRO A 282 10.57 3.60 40.98
CA PRO A 282 10.92 4.03 39.62
C PRO A 282 10.04 3.31 38.59
N PRO A 283 9.79 3.93 37.43
CA PRO A 283 9.07 3.28 36.33
C PRO A 283 9.82 2.03 35.86
N PRO A 284 9.12 0.98 35.39
CA PRO A 284 9.75 -0.15 34.74
C PRO A 284 10.52 0.31 33.48
N GLU A 285 11.59 -0.41 33.13
CA GLU A 285 12.32 -0.16 31.89
C GLU A 285 11.39 -0.31 30.68
N ILE A 286 11.55 0.60 29.71
CA ILE A 286 10.80 0.52 28.46
C ILE A 286 11.35 -0.63 27.65
N VAL A 287 10.52 -1.65 27.43
CA VAL A 287 10.85 -2.80 26.58
C VAL A 287 10.19 -2.61 25.23
N THR A 288 10.98 -2.26 24.22
CA THR A 288 10.54 -2.30 22.83
C THR A 288 10.80 -3.70 22.29
N LEU A 289 9.79 -4.30 21.67
CA LEU A 289 9.95 -5.57 20.98
C LEU A 289 10.33 -5.31 19.53
N GLU A 290 11.29 -6.08 19.00
CA GLU A 290 11.42 -6.19 17.55
C GLU A 290 10.20 -6.96 17.02
N VAL A 291 9.42 -6.28 16.19
CA VAL A 291 8.21 -6.83 15.58
C VAL A 291 8.40 -6.67 14.09
N THR A 292 8.76 -7.76 13.44
CA THR A 292 8.72 -7.85 11.98
C THR A 292 7.38 -8.43 11.56
N PRO A 293 6.83 -7.96 10.42
CA PRO A 293 5.78 -8.71 9.74
C PRO A 293 6.24 -10.16 9.53
N ASP A 294 5.40 -11.15 9.84
CA ASP A 294 5.67 -12.58 9.67
C ASP A 294 5.47 -12.96 8.20
N ILE A 295 6.37 -12.45 7.34
CA ILE A 295 6.27 -12.62 5.89
C ILE A 295 6.80 -13.94 5.41
N ASP A 296 7.49 -14.73 6.23
CA ASP A 296 7.79 -16.11 5.88
C ASP A 296 6.50 -16.94 5.68
N LYS A 297 5.37 -16.52 6.29
CA LYS A 297 4.03 -17.05 5.96
C LYS A 297 3.41 -16.48 4.68
N LEU A 298 3.92 -15.35 4.19
CA LEU A 298 3.48 -14.65 2.97
C LEU A 298 4.35 -15.00 1.74
N THR A 299 5.62 -15.37 1.87
CA THR A 299 6.54 -15.50 0.72
C THR A 299 6.58 -16.87 0.06
N GLU A 300 5.91 -17.89 0.60
CA GLU A 300 5.82 -19.18 -0.08
C GLU A 300 4.55 -19.31 -0.94
N LYS A 301 4.75 -19.08 -2.25
CA LYS A 301 3.98 -19.58 -3.41
C LYS A 301 2.91 -18.63 -3.96
N ILE A 302 3.35 -17.85 -4.95
CA ILE A 302 2.54 -17.31 -6.06
C ILE A 302 1.65 -18.43 -6.62
N VAL A 303 0.43 -18.10 -7.06
CA VAL A 303 -0.48 -19.05 -7.71
C VAL A 303 0.23 -19.91 -8.74
N GLN A 304 0.13 -21.24 -8.60
CA GLN A 304 0.75 -22.20 -9.51
C GLN A 304 -0.30 -23.01 -10.25
N PHE A 305 -0.16 -23.10 -11.56
CA PHE A 305 -0.97 -23.97 -12.38
C PHE A 305 -0.31 -25.35 -12.52
N ASP A 306 -0.99 -26.41 -12.07
CA ASP A 306 -0.59 -27.81 -12.32
C ASP A 306 -1.37 -28.32 -13.54
N VAL A 307 -0.76 -28.14 -14.71
CA VAL A 307 -1.33 -28.50 -16.00
C VAL A 307 -0.39 -29.45 -16.72
N LYS A 308 -0.87 -30.64 -17.05
CA LYS A 308 -0.07 -31.71 -17.71
C LYS A 308 -0.43 -31.94 -19.18
N SER A 309 -1.42 -31.22 -19.69
CA SER A 309 -2.00 -31.39 -21.02
C SER A 309 -1.64 -30.23 -21.93
N ASP A 310 -1.33 -30.52 -23.19
CA ASP A 310 -1.08 -29.54 -24.26
C ASP A 310 -2.36 -28.80 -24.70
N LYS A 311 -3.52 -29.24 -24.19
CA LYS A 311 -4.82 -28.60 -24.42
C LYS A 311 -5.09 -27.40 -23.54
N PHE A 312 -4.20 -27.10 -22.59
CA PHE A 312 -4.30 -25.93 -21.73
C PHE A 312 -3.15 -24.96 -21.97
N THR A 313 -3.48 -23.68 -22.11
CA THR A 313 -2.53 -22.57 -22.08
C THR A 313 -2.70 -21.82 -20.76
N VAL A 314 -1.61 -21.50 -20.07
CA VAL A 314 -1.66 -20.65 -18.87
C VAL A 314 -1.14 -19.26 -19.22
N GLN A 315 -1.95 -18.25 -18.95
CA GLN A 315 -1.57 -16.84 -19.03
C GLN A 315 -1.31 -16.33 -17.62
N THR A 316 -0.03 -16.16 -17.27
CA THR A 316 0.37 -15.48 -16.04
C THR A 316 0.40 -13.97 -16.33
N GLU A 317 -0.65 -13.24 -15.97
CA GLU A 317 -0.55 -11.79 -15.79
C GLU A 317 0.20 -11.57 -14.46
N VAL A 318 1.53 -11.70 -14.52
CA VAL A 318 2.45 -11.14 -13.52
C VAL A 318 2.36 -9.61 -13.67
N THR A 319 2.46 -8.87 -12.57
CA THR A 319 2.59 -7.40 -12.48
C THR A 319 2.89 -6.71 -13.81
N LYS A 320 2.12 -5.67 -14.14
CA LYS A 320 2.24 -4.99 -15.44
C LYS A 320 3.71 -4.63 -15.67
N ASN A 321 4.25 -5.07 -16.79
CA ASN A 321 5.68 -4.94 -17.03
C ASN A 321 6.03 -3.45 -17.18
N ILE A 322 6.67 -2.89 -16.16
CA ILE A 322 7.10 -1.49 -16.13
C ILE A 322 8.48 -1.28 -16.77
N GLU A 323 9.23 -2.34 -17.05
CA GLU A 323 10.54 -2.26 -17.72
C GLU A 323 10.42 -1.90 -19.21
N VAL A 324 9.28 -2.23 -19.83
CA VAL A 324 9.00 -1.91 -21.23
C VAL A 324 8.27 -0.57 -21.30
N VAL A 325 9.03 0.49 -21.59
CA VAL A 325 8.51 1.85 -21.68
C VAL A 325 8.08 2.17 -23.11
N ALA A 326 6.79 2.47 -23.28
CA ALA A 326 6.26 2.93 -24.57
C ALA A 326 6.82 4.31 -24.95
N PRO A 327 7.05 4.57 -26.25
CA PRO A 327 7.60 5.84 -26.71
C PRO A 327 6.64 7.01 -26.47
N ALA A 328 7.20 8.20 -26.33
CA ALA A 328 6.48 9.43 -26.05
C ALA A 328 5.79 9.91 -27.32
N LYS A 329 4.53 10.35 -27.19
CA LYS A 329 3.87 11.10 -28.26
C LYS A 329 4.38 12.53 -28.36
N THR A 330 4.86 13.08 -27.25
CA THR A 330 5.29 14.47 -27.13
C THR A 330 6.74 14.54 -26.71
N HIS A 331 7.57 15.23 -27.50
CA HIS A 331 8.95 15.52 -27.14
C HIS A 331 9.03 16.91 -26.48
N ARG A 332 9.50 16.95 -25.24
CA ARG A 332 9.63 18.17 -24.44
C ARG A 332 11.03 18.75 -24.61
N LYS A 333 11.20 19.52 -25.68
CA LYS A 333 12.48 20.17 -25.99
C LYS A 333 12.94 21.04 -24.81
N HIS A 334 14.21 20.94 -24.42
CA HIS A 334 14.79 21.67 -23.28
C HIS A 334 14.22 21.31 -21.91
N ALA A 335 13.39 20.26 -21.81
CA ALA A 335 13.02 19.70 -20.52
C ALA A 335 14.20 18.95 -19.92
N ILE A 336 14.35 19.11 -18.61
CA ILE A 336 15.45 18.52 -17.84
C ILE A 336 14.82 17.70 -16.72
N ALA A 337 15.36 16.52 -16.46
CA ALA A 337 15.04 15.77 -15.27
C ALA A 337 16.27 15.42 -14.45
N VAL A 338 16.12 15.47 -13.13
CA VAL A 338 17.12 15.01 -12.16
C VAL A 338 16.50 13.89 -11.34
N VAL A 339 17.19 12.75 -11.28
CA VAL A 339 16.71 11.52 -10.65
C VAL A 339 17.72 11.09 -9.60
N PHE A 340 17.30 11.01 -8.34
CA PHE A 340 18.09 10.45 -7.25
C PHE A 340 17.49 9.11 -6.81
N GLY A 341 18.32 8.08 -6.69
CA GLY A 341 17.93 6.77 -6.16
C GLY A 341 19.00 6.25 -5.21
N ILE A 342 18.79 6.46 -3.92
CA ILE A 342 19.80 6.17 -2.89
C ILE A 342 19.31 4.97 -2.07
N GLU A 343 19.86 3.81 -2.40
CA GLU A 343 19.51 2.53 -1.79
C GLU A 343 20.49 2.15 -0.68
N ASN A 344 21.79 2.26 -0.93
CA ASN A 344 22.83 1.87 0.01
C ASN A 344 23.32 3.09 0.80
N TYR A 345 23.33 2.98 2.12
CA TYR A 345 23.82 4.04 3.02
C TYR A 345 24.96 3.51 3.88
N GLU A 346 26.00 4.31 4.08
CA GLU A 346 27.14 3.93 4.91
C GLU A 346 26.78 3.82 6.40
N ASN A 347 25.92 4.73 6.88
CA ASN A 347 25.60 4.88 8.30
C ASN A 347 24.11 4.65 8.62
N LEU A 348 23.34 4.17 7.65
CA LEU A 348 21.92 3.82 7.80
C LEU A 348 21.65 2.46 7.15
N ARG A 349 20.48 1.89 7.44
CA ARG A 349 20.02 0.71 6.71
C ARG A 349 19.70 1.07 5.25
N PRO A 350 19.82 0.10 4.33
CA PRO A 350 19.42 0.31 2.94
C PRO A 350 17.96 0.75 2.82
N ALA A 351 17.65 1.53 1.79
CA ALA A 351 16.29 1.82 1.33
C ALA A 351 16.00 0.93 0.10
N PRO A 352 15.35 -0.24 0.28
CA PRO A 352 15.27 -1.26 -0.76
C PRO A 352 14.71 -0.73 -2.08
N TYR A 353 15.30 -1.14 -3.20
CA TYR A 353 14.92 -0.82 -4.58
C TYR A 353 15.05 0.65 -5.00
N ALA A 354 15.56 1.56 -4.17
CA ALA A 354 15.64 2.97 -4.53
C ALA A 354 16.54 3.23 -5.76
N GLU A 355 17.59 2.44 -5.97
CA GLU A 355 18.40 2.52 -7.19
C GLU A 355 17.65 1.98 -8.41
N ASN A 356 16.90 0.89 -8.23
CA ASN A 356 16.10 0.31 -9.31
C ASN A 356 14.96 1.25 -9.73
N ASP A 357 14.33 1.90 -8.76
CA ASP A 357 13.33 2.96 -8.98
C ASP A 357 13.90 4.07 -9.87
N ALA A 358 15.07 4.60 -9.53
CA ALA A 358 15.73 5.65 -10.31
C ALA A 358 16.07 5.19 -11.74
N ARG A 359 16.55 3.95 -11.90
CA ARG A 359 16.82 3.37 -13.22
C ARG A 359 15.56 3.32 -14.08
N ILE A 360 14.43 2.87 -13.53
CA ILE A 360 13.18 2.76 -14.26
C ILE A 360 12.62 4.16 -14.57
N ILE A 361 12.56 5.05 -13.58
CA ILE A 361 12.02 6.40 -13.75
C ILE A 361 12.80 7.21 -14.78
N LYS A 362 14.12 7.03 -14.86
CA LYS A 362 14.94 7.60 -15.94
C LYS A 362 14.38 7.25 -17.33
N GLU A 363 14.04 5.99 -17.55
CA GLU A 363 13.48 5.54 -18.83
C GLU A 363 12.07 6.08 -19.07
N TYR A 364 11.23 6.25 -18.04
CA TYR A 364 9.93 6.92 -18.18
C TYR A 364 10.07 8.40 -18.49
N PHE A 365 10.95 9.12 -17.80
CA PHE A 365 11.17 10.54 -18.09
C PHE A 365 11.65 10.75 -19.52
N LYS A 366 12.61 9.93 -19.96
CA LYS A 366 13.14 10.02 -21.32
C LYS A 366 12.13 9.53 -22.37
N ASN A 367 11.67 8.29 -22.25
CA ASN A 367 10.95 7.62 -23.33
C ASN A 367 9.45 7.84 -23.26
N ARG A 368 8.86 8.13 -22.09
CA ARG A 368 7.41 8.30 -21.94
C ARG A 368 7.00 9.76 -21.84
N LEU A 369 7.71 10.55 -21.03
CA LEU A 369 7.50 11.98 -20.89
C LEU A 369 8.24 12.80 -21.96
N GLY A 370 9.14 12.17 -22.73
CA GLY A 370 9.86 12.84 -23.81
C GLY A 370 10.83 13.92 -23.32
N VAL A 371 11.33 13.82 -22.08
CA VAL A 371 12.32 14.75 -21.51
C VAL A 371 13.62 14.65 -22.29
N ASP A 372 14.20 15.81 -22.62
CA ASP A 372 15.38 15.94 -23.48
C ASP A 372 16.65 15.44 -22.77
N GLU A 373 16.86 15.88 -21.54
CA GLU A 373 18.01 15.49 -20.72
C GLU A 373 17.58 14.93 -19.38
N VAL A 374 18.10 13.75 -19.02
CA VAL A 374 17.85 13.10 -17.73
C VAL A 374 19.19 12.78 -17.07
N VAL A 375 19.44 13.39 -15.91
CA VAL A 375 20.61 13.15 -15.07
C VAL A 375 20.20 12.26 -13.90
N THR A 376 21.03 11.29 -13.56
CA THR A 376 20.74 10.32 -12.49
C THR A 376 21.91 10.21 -11.54
N TYR A 377 21.63 10.15 -10.24
CA TYR A 377 22.60 9.92 -9.18
C TYR A 377 22.15 8.75 -8.31
N THR A 378 23.01 7.75 -8.14
CA THR A 378 22.76 6.58 -7.27
C THR A 378 23.60 6.65 -5.99
N SER A 379 23.54 5.60 -5.14
CA SER A 379 24.11 5.62 -3.78
C SER A 379 25.57 6.07 -3.70
N GLU A 380 26.42 5.63 -4.63
CA GLU A 380 27.85 5.99 -4.65
C GLU A 380 28.11 7.43 -5.11
N GLU A 381 27.21 7.99 -5.91
CA GLU A 381 27.33 9.34 -6.48
C GLU A 381 26.66 10.39 -5.57
N ALA A 382 25.61 9.99 -4.87
CA ALA A 382 24.78 10.86 -4.05
C ALA A 382 25.38 11.13 -2.66
N THR A 383 26.56 11.76 -2.62
CA THR A 383 27.33 12.05 -1.40
C THR A 383 27.18 13.49 -0.93
N GLY A 384 27.57 13.79 0.32
CA GLY A 384 27.04 14.87 1.16
C GLY A 384 26.98 16.33 0.68
N LEU A 385 27.52 16.69 -0.49
CA LEU A 385 27.35 18.03 -1.08
C LEU A 385 26.62 18.02 -2.44
N ILE A 386 26.33 16.84 -2.99
CA ILE A 386 25.77 16.68 -4.33
C ILE A 386 24.47 17.47 -4.54
N PHE A 387 23.61 17.52 -3.51
CA PHE A 387 22.33 18.21 -3.61
C PHE A 387 22.52 19.72 -3.74
N ASP A 388 23.51 20.30 -3.05
CA ASP A 388 23.83 21.71 -3.22
C ASP A 388 24.47 21.98 -4.59
N ASP A 389 25.40 21.13 -5.01
CA ASP A 389 26.03 21.22 -6.33
C ASP A 389 24.99 21.18 -7.47
N VAL A 390 23.90 20.44 -7.31
CA VAL A 390 22.83 20.33 -8.32
C VAL A 390 21.79 21.44 -8.19
N PHE A 391 21.23 21.66 -6.99
CA PHE A 391 20.01 22.44 -6.78
C PHE A 391 20.25 23.90 -6.39
N ASN A 392 21.49 24.31 -6.05
CA ASN A 392 21.76 25.68 -5.63
C ASN A 392 21.38 26.71 -6.73
N PRO A 393 20.59 27.75 -6.42
CA PRO A 393 20.04 28.65 -7.43
C PRO A 393 21.06 29.70 -7.91
N ASP A 394 22.21 29.83 -7.25
CA ASP A 394 23.22 30.82 -7.62
C ASP A 394 24.31 30.21 -8.53
N TYR A 395 24.70 28.95 -8.28
CA TYR A 395 25.82 28.30 -8.99
C TYR A 395 25.61 26.82 -9.33
N GLY A 396 24.47 26.22 -8.94
CA GLY A 396 24.21 24.80 -9.13
C GLY A 396 24.11 24.40 -10.59
N GLU A 397 24.18 23.10 -10.87
CA GLU A 397 24.11 22.55 -12.23
C GLU A 397 22.79 22.91 -12.92
N LEU A 398 21.66 22.83 -12.21
CA LEU A 398 20.36 23.19 -12.79
C LEU A 398 20.26 24.66 -13.17
N MET A 399 20.84 25.57 -12.39
CA MET A 399 20.84 26.98 -12.71
C MET A 399 21.57 27.27 -14.04
N LYS A 400 22.59 26.50 -14.36
CA LYS A 400 23.34 26.62 -15.63
C LYS A 400 22.56 26.05 -16.82
N ALA A 401 21.74 25.03 -16.58
CA ALA A 401 21.05 24.29 -17.63
C ALA A 401 19.64 24.86 -17.95
N ILE A 402 18.96 25.45 -16.97
CA ILE A 402 17.58 25.95 -17.12
C ILE A 402 17.51 27.17 -18.04
N ARG A 403 16.56 27.11 -18.99
CA ARG A 403 16.15 28.25 -19.81
C ARG A 403 14.90 28.87 -19.21
N LYS A 404 15.05 30.10 -18.72
CA LYS A 404 14.00 30.81 -18.01
C LYS A 404 12.71 30.90 -18.83
N GLY A 405 11.60 30.41 -18.26
CA GLY A 405 10.28 30.39 -18.89
C GLY A 405 10.11 29.38 -20.03
N GLU A 406 11.14 28.59 -20.35
CA GLU A 406 11.10 27.58 -21.43
C GLU A 406 11.25 26.15 -20.91
N THR A 407 12.14 25.91 -19.95
CA THR A 407 12.45 24.55 -19.44
C THR A 407 11.32 24.01 -18.56
N ASP A 408 10.80 22.82 -18.88
CA ASP A 408 10.01 22.00 -17.97
C ASP A 408 10.97 21.15 -17.12
N LEU A 409 10.96 21.31 -15.80
CA LEU A 409 11.88 20.64 -14.88
C LEU A 409 11.17 19.51 -14.12
N PHE A 410 11.76 18.32 -14.14
CA PHE A 410 11.33 17.18 -13.34
C PHE A 410 12.40 16.82 -12.29
N VAL A 411 11.99 16.60 -11.05
CA VAL A 411 12.87 16.12 -9.98
C VAL A 411 12.24 14.88 -9.38
N TYR A 412 12.98 13.77 -9.36
CA TYR A 412 12.58 12.54 -8.71
C TYR A 412 13.59 12.16 -7.64
N TYR A 413 13.11 11.75 -6.47
CA TYR A 413 13.94 11.25 -5.38
C TYR A 413 13.33 9.98 -4.79
N SER A 414 14.11 8.90 -4.72
CA SER A 414 13.81 7.68 -3.96
C SER A 414 14.92 7.42 -2.94
N GLY A 415 14.55 7.27 -1.66
CA GLY A 415 15.51 7.10 -0.57
C GLY A 415 14.96 7.52 0.79
N HIS A 416 15.84 7.75 1.77
CA HIS A 416 15.46 8.18 3.12
C HIS A 416 15.20 9.68 3.17
N GLY A 417 14.07 10.06 3.76
CA GLY A 417 13.78 11.41 4.21
C GLY A 417 13.75 11.43 5.74
N LEU A 418 14.49 12.35 6.35
CA LEU A 418 14.69 12.34 7.81
C LEU A 418 14.36 13.70 8.43
N PRO A 419 13.54 13.74 9.49
CA PRO A 419 13.36 14.96 10.26
C PRO A 419 14.61 15.25 11.10
N ASP A 420 14.86 16.53 11.39
CA ASP A 420 15.85 16.87 12.42
C ASP A 420 15.39 16.48 13.84
N LYS A 421 16.28 16.65 14.81
CA LYS A 421 16.02 16.29 16.23
C LYS A 421 14.81 17.03 16.82
N ASN A 422 14.46 18.20 16.30
CA ASN A 422 13.36 19.02 16.80
C ASN A 422 12.05 18.75 16.02
N GLY A 423 12.11 18.04 14.90
CA GLY A 423 10.97 17.75 14.03
C GLY A 423 10.52 18.94 13.18
N GLU A 424 11.29 20.02 13.14
CA GLU A 424 10.86 21.26 12.46
C GLU A 424 11.14 21.20 10.96
N ASN A 425 12.23 20.55 10.57
CA ASN A 425 12.72 20.45 9.21
C ASN A 425 12.88 19.00 8.78
N ILE A 426 12.71 18.77 7.48
CA ILE A 426 12.89 17.48 6.81
C ILE A 426 14.06 17.59 5.84
N TYR A 427 14.87 16.53 5.77
CA TYR A 427 16.06 16.46 4.94
C TYR A 427 16.01 15.24 4.01
N LEU A 428 16.38 15.44 2.74
CA LEU A 428 16.81 14.35 1.86
C LEU A 428 18.21 13.92 2.29
N PHE A 429 18.44 12.62 2.43
CA PHE A 429 19.66 12.12 3.06
C PHE A 429 20.63 11.51 2.03
N PRO A 430 21.91 11.91 2.02
CA PRO A 430 22.91 11.36 1.10
C PRO A 430 23.39 9.97 1.56
N GLY A 431 23.98 9.20 0.64
CA GLY A 431 24.47 7.83 0.90
C GLY A 431 25.55 7.76 1.99
N ASP A 432 26.43 8.76 2.08
CA ASP A 432 27.51 8.87 3.08
C ASP A 432 27.09 9.68 4.34
N GLY A 433 25.82 10.07 4.42
CA GLY A 433 25.32 10.97 5.46
C GLY A 433 25.45 10.38 6.87
N ARG A 434 25.62 11.26 7.86
CA ARG A 434 25.61 10.92 9.29
C ARG A 434 24.46 11.61 10.03
N LEU A 435 23.69 10.85 10.82
CA LEU A 435 22.53 11.37 11.55
C LEU A 435 22.90 12.53 12.49
N GLU A 436 24.09 12.50 13.10
CA GLU A 436 24.57 13.57 13.97
C GLU A 436 24.85 14.88 13.21
N ARG A 437 24.99 14.80 11.88
CA ARG A 437 25.31 15.90 10.96
C ARG A 437 24.22 16.15 9.93
N ILE A 438 22.98 15.73 10.21
CA ILE A 438 21.85 15.86 9.28
C ILE A 438 21.65 17.31 8.76
N GLN A 439 21.91 18.33 9.59
CA GLN A 439 21.78 19.73 9.19
C GLN A 439 22.88 20.20 8.23
N GLN A 440 24.03 19.53 8.22
CA GLN A 440 25.19 19.89 7.38
C GLN A 440 25.29 19.03 6.12
N GLN A 441 24.85 17.77 6.18
CA GLN A 441 24.98 16.80 5.08
C GLN A 441 23.64 16.45 4.44
N GLY A 442 22.53 16.54 5.17
CA GLY A 442 21.20 16.40 4.58
C GLY A 442 20.81 17.66 3.82
N TYR A 443 19.97 17.51 2.80
CA TYR A 443 19.44 18.63 2.03
C TYR A 443 18.03 18.98 2.48
N ASN A 444 17.85 20.18 3.03
CA ASN A 444 16.57 20.60 3.59
C ASN A 444 15.49 20.68 2.49
N LEU A 445 14.35 20.06 2.72
CA LEU A 445 13.23 20.00 1.76
C LEU A 445 12.66 21.39 1.45
N ASN A 446 12.64 22.31 2.42
CA ASN A 446 12.23 23.70 2.18
C ASN A 446 13.23 24.43 1.30
N ASP A 447 14.53 24.17 1.48
CA ASP A 447 15.57 24.75 0.63
C ASP A 447 15.47 24.20 -0.79
N LEU A 448 15.22 22.90 -0.96
CA LEU A 448 14.92 22.32 -2.28
C LEU A 448 13.77 23.07 -2.96
N TYR A 449 12.61 23.17 -2.31
CA TYR A 449 11.45 23.84 -2.88
C TYR A 449 11.71 25.32 -3.18
N ALA A 450 12.35 26.05 -2.26
CA ALA A 450 12.68 27.45 -2.45
C ALA A 450 13.67 27.67 -3.59
N ASN A 451 14.66 26.78 -3.72
CA ASN A 451 15.68 26.89 -4.74
C ASN A 451 15.12 26.55 -6.12
N LEU A 452 14.34 25.47 -6.24
CA LEU A 452 13.69 25.10 -7.50
C LEU A 452 12.74 26.19 -8.01
N ASP A 453 11.97 26.83 -7.13
CA ASP A 453 11.05 27.92 -7.48
C ASP A 453 11.80 29.17 -8.01
N LYS A 454 13.03 29.41 -7.53
CA LYS A 454 13.87 30.54 -7.95
C LYS A 454 14.54 30.34 -9.32
N LEU A 455 14.67 29.11 -9.81
CA LEU A 455 15.38 28.82 -11.07
C LEU A 455 14.67 29.41 -12.31
N GLY A 456 13.40 29.78 -12.18
CA GLY A 456 12.63 30.42 -13.25
C GLY A 456 12.28 29.46 -14.39
N ALA A 457 12.23 28.15 -14.12
CA ALA A 457 11.70 27.15 -15.04
C ALA A 457 10.26 27.47 -15.46
N LYS A 458 9.84 27.00 -16.63
CA LYS A 458 8.45 27.11 -17.13
C LYS A 458 7.48 26.34 -16.23
N SER A 459 7.87 25.13 -15.85
CA SER A 459 7.16 24.29 -14.88
C SER A 459 8.16 23.49 -14.07
N VAL A 460 7.78 23.15 -12.85
CA VAL A 460 8.56 22.29 -11.94
C VAL A 460 7.64 21.20 -11.44
N THR A 461 8.04 19.94 -11.61
CA THR A 461 7.34 18.78 -11.07
C THR A 461 8.30 17.98 -10.20
N VAL A 462 8.02 17.93 -8.90
CA VAL A 462 8.79 17.19 -7.90
C VAL A 462 8.04 15.93 -7.52
N ILE A 463 8.71 14.78 -7.56
CA ILE A 463 8.16 13.47 -7.21
C ILE A 463 9.06 12.87 -6.13
N LEU A 464 8.50 12.66 -4.94
CA LEU A 464 9.25 12.19 -3.77
C LEU A 464 8.74 10.82 -3.34
N ASP A 465 9.55 9.79 -3.57
CA ASP A 465 9.34 8.44 -3.04
C ASP A 465 10.20 8.21 -1.79
N ALA A 466 9.88 8.94 -0.72
CA ALA A 466 10.63 8.91 0.53
C ALA A 466 9.71 8.97 1.75
N CYS A 467 10.10 8.30 2.82
CA CYS A 467 9.45 8.44 4.13
C CYS A 467 9.87 9.79 4.73
N PHE A 468 8.96 10.56 5.31
CA PHE A 468 9.30 11.80 6.02
C PHE A 468 9.02 11.75 7.52
N SER A 469 8.50 10.62 8.01
CA SER A 469 8.20 10.35 9.41
C SER A 469 9.44 10.04 10.27
N GLY A 470 10.63 9.95 9.65
CA GLY A 470 11.84 9.47 10.32
C GLY A 470 11.90 7.96 10.50
N ALA A 471 11.05 7.22 9.78
CA ALA A 471 11.13 5.77 9.63
C ALA A 471 11.92 5.38 8.37
N SER A 472 12.60 4.23 8.41
CA SER A 472 13.21 3.63 7.22
C SER A 472 12.13 3.22 6.22
N ARG A 473 12.43 3.28 4.90
CA ARG A 473 11.61 2.60 3.88
C ARG A 473 11.38 1.16 4.31
N SER A 474 10.12 0.74 4.40
CA SER A 474 9.76 -0.60 4.89
C SER A 474 9.37 -1.49 3.72
N GLY A 475 10.06 -2.61 3.57
CA GLY A 475 9.61 -3.70 2.72
C GLY A 475 8.89 -4.76 3.52
N LEU A 476 8.31 -5.75 2.84
CA LEU A 476 7.72 -6.91 3.50
C LEU A 476 8.73 -7.48 4.51
N GLN A 477 9.98 -7.70 4.11
CA GLN A 477 11.06 -8.31 4.93
C GLN A 477 11.69 -7.44 6.02
N HIS A 478 11.32 -6.16 6.16
CA HIS A 478 12.04 -5.25 7.06
C HIS A 478 11.08 -4.48 7.97
N SER A 479 11.24 -4.67 9.29
CA SER A 479 10.51 -3.94 10.32
C SER A 479 10.67 -2.42 10.15
N THR A 480 9.58 -1.69 10.43
CA THR A 480 9.57 -0.23 10.55
C THR A 480 10.41 0.19 11.75
N GLU A 481 11.72 0.38 11.56
CA GLU A 481 12.58 0.98 12.58
C GLU A 481 12.54 2.51 12.47
N ASN A 482 12.29 3.16 13.61
CA ASN A 482 12.39 4.61 13.74
C ASN A 482 13.88 4.99 13.65
N LEU A 483 14.31 5.50 12.49
CA LEU A 483 15.66 6.02 12.26
C LEU A 483 15.96 7.24 13.13
N VAL A 484 14.91 7.93 13.61
CA VAL A 484 15.02 9.07 14.53
C VAL A 484 14.09 8.88 15.74
N THR A 485 14.67 8.75 16.94
CA THR A 485 13.90 8.82 18.19
C THR A 485 13.60 10.29 18.51
N MET A 486 12.44 10.80 18.11
CA MET A 486 12.08 12.21 18.35
C MET A 486 11.89 12.48 19.86
N ARG A 487 12.69 13.39 20.41
CA ARG A 487 12.52 13.86 21.79
C ARG A 487 11.42 14.95 21.84
N GLY A 488 10.25 14.57 22.33
CA GLY A 488 9.50 15.41 23.27
C GLY A 488 8.39 16.33 22.73
N VAL A 489 8.36 16.73 21.46
CA VAL A 489 7.23 17.46 20.88
C VAL A 489 7.08 17.03 19.42
N ARG A 490 5.93 16.48 19.02
CA ARG A 490 5.58 16.30 17.60
C ARG A 490 5.27 17.67 17.01
N VAL A 491 6.31 18.44 16.67
CA VAL A 491 6.13 19.60 15.81
C VAL A 491 5.86 19.05 14.41
N LYS A 492 4.71 19.37 13.83
CA LYS A 492 4.45 19.06 12.43
C LYS A 492 5.46 19.87 11.60
N PRO A 493 6.33 19.23 10.78
CA PRO A 493 7.32 19.95 10.02
C PRO A 493 6.67 21.04 9.19
N ARG A 494 7.21 22.26 9.24
CA ARG A 494 6.70 23.36 8.43
C ARG A 494 7.30 23.22 7.04
N VAL A 495 6.54 22.63 6.13
CA VAL A 495 6.94 22.47 4.73
C VAL A 495 6.54 23.72 3.93
N LEU A 496 7.48 24.27 3.17
CA LEU A 496 7.25 25.35 2.21
C LEU A 496 6.32 24.84 1.10
N LYS A 497 5.41 25.70 0.64
CA LYS A 497 4.39 25.32 -0.35
C LYS A 497 4.40 26.26 -1.56
N PRO A 498 5.41 26.18 -2.44
CA PRO A 498 5.51 27.08 -3.60
C PRO A 498 4.27 27.02 -4.49
N TRP A 499 3.63 25.86 -4.58
CA TRP A 499 2.40 25.63 -5.35
C TRP A 499 1.20 26.49 -4.92
N GLU A 500 1.18 27.03 -3.70
CA GLU A 500 0.11 27.96 -3.27
C GLU A 500 0.24 29.33 -3.95
N THR A 501 1.43 29.68 -4.46
CA THR A 501 1.73 30.97 -5.10
C THR A 501 2.22 30.86 -6.55
N ASN A 502 2.72 29.69 -6.95
CA ASN A 502 3.19 29.37 -8.29
C ASN A 502 2.41 28.17 -8.84
N PRO A 503 1.41 28.38 -9.72
CA PRO A 503 0.59 27.29 -10.26
C PRO A 503 1.37 26.31 -11.13
N ASN A 504 2.58 26.67 -11.60
CA ASN A 504 3.42 25.77 -12.40
C ASN A 504 4.35 24.89 -11.54
N PHE A 505 4.21 24.93 -10.21
CA PHE A 505 4.97 24.09 -9.28
C PHE A 505 4.07 22.94 -8.80
N ASN A 506 4.44 21.71 -9.14
CA ASN A 506 3.69 20.50 -8.84
C ASN A 506 4.52 19.57 -7.96
N VAL A 507 3.88 18.90 -7.01
CA VAL A 507 4.52 17.96 -6.08
C VAL A 507 3.65 16.72 -5.93
N PHE A 508 4.27 15.56 -6.12
CA PHE A 508 3.72 14.26 -5.75
C PHE A 508 4.59 13.66 -4.64
N THR A 509 3.98 13.24 -3.52
CA THR A 509 4.69 12.54 -2.45
C THR A 509 4.12 11.15 -2.26
N SER A 510 4.97 10.17 -2.01
CA SER A 510 4.56 8.78 -1.87
C SER A 510 3.81 8.49 -0.59
N SER A 511 3.95 9.32 0.43
CA SER A 511 3.22 9.22 1.69
C SER A 511 2.93 10.60 2.27
N SER A 512 2.04 10.65 3.26
CA SER A 512 1.93 11.82 4.13
C SER A 512 3.17 11.94 5.03
N LEU A 513 3.43 13.14 5.59
CA LEU A 513 4.60 13.42 6.43
C LEU A 513 4.77 12.48 7.65
N GLU A 514 3.73 11.72 8.01
CA GLU A 514 3.70 10.83 9.18
C GLU A 514 3.75 9.34 8.78
N GLN A 515 3.82 9.03 7.48
CA GLN A 515 3.74 7.66 6.94
C GLN A 515 5.03 7.23 6.23
N THR A 516 5.24 5.91 6.20
CA THR A 516 6.39 5.26 5.56
C THR A 516 6.08 4.95 4.10
N SER A 517 7.06 5.13 3.20
CA SER A 517 7.01 4.59 1.84
C SER A 517 7.34 3.09 1.84
N LEU A 518 6.56 2.30 1.10
CA LEU A 518 6.66 0.86 1.06
C LEU A 518 7.42 0.36 -0.18
N SER A 519 8.16 -0.74 -0.03
CA SER A 519 8.61 -1.52 -1.20
C SER A 519 7.49 -2.40 -1.75
N TYR A 520 7.67 -2.86 -2.99
CA TYR A 520 6.80 -3.80 -3.67
C TYR A 520 7.63 -4.89 -4.36
N ASP A 521 7.96 -5.92 -3.59
CA ASP A 521 8.92 -6.98 -3.95
C ASP A 521 8.56 -7.71 -5.26
N GLU A 522 7.28 -7.86 -5.58
CA GLU A 522 6.80 -8.48 -6.83
C GLU A 522 7.24 -7.74 -8.09
N SER A 523 7.45 -6.43 -7.99
CA SER A 523 7.92 -5.58 -9.09
C SER A 523 9.41 -5.26 -8.98
N GLY A 524 10.04 -5.55 -7.83
CA GLY A 524 11.39 -5.08 -7.51
C GLY A 524 11.51 -3.54 -7.44
N THR A 525 10.44 -2.83 -7.07
CA THR A 525 10.41 -1.35 -6.97
C THR A 525 9.72 -0.88 -5.69
N GLY A 526 9.69 0.43 -5.47
CA GLY A 526 8.75 1.08 -4.56
C GLY A 526 7.29 0.90 -4.96
N LEU A 527 6.39 0.73 -3.99
CA LEU A 527 4.95 0.63 -4.27
C LEU A 527 4.42 1.85 -5.01
N PHE A 528 4.82 3.05 -4.59
CA PHE A 528 4.46 4.29 -5.25
C PHE A 528 5.06 4.38 -6.66
N THR A 529 6.34 4.02 -6.80
CA THR A 529 7.05 4.05 -8.10
C THR A 529 6.46 3.07 -9.11
N TYR A 530 6.09 1.86 -8.68
CA TYR A 530 5.36 0.89 -9.51
C TYR A 530 4.07 1.51 -10.07
N TYR A 531 3.20 2.02 -9.19
CA TYR A 531 1.94 2.60 -9.63
C TYR A 531 2.10 3.88 -10.43
N LEU A 532 3.11 4.70 -10.16
CA LEU A 532 3.45 5.84 -11.00
C LEU A 532 3.74 5.40 -12.44
N CYS A 533 4.55 4.34 -12.61
CA CYS A 533 4.87 3.79 -13.92
C CYS A 533 3.64 3.20 -14.61
N VAL A 534 2.84 2.40 -13.91
CA VAL A 534 1.60 1.80 -14.43
C VAL A 534 0.60 2.88 -14.83
N GLY A 535 0.44 3.92 -14.01
CA GLY A 535 -0.37 5.10 -14.31
C GLY A 535 0.09 5.78 -15.59
N LEU A 536 1.40 6.02 -15.74
CA LEU A 536 1.99 6.62 -16.94
C LEU A 536 1.84 5.74 -18.19
N GLN A 537 1.62 4.43 -18.05
CA GLN A 537 1.30 3.54 -19.17
C GLN A 537 -0.17 3.66 -19.62
N GLY A 538 -1.01 4.42 -18.92
CA GLY A 538 -2.40 4.71 -19.31
C GLY A 538 -3.45 4.40 -18.24
N ASP A 539 -3.09 3.68 -17.18
CA ASP A 539 -4.08 3.27 -16.17
C ASP A 539 -4.61 4.44 -15.33
N ALA A 540 -3.91 5.58 -15.35
CA ALA A 540 -4.37 6.81 -14.72
C ALA A 540 -5.36 7.60 -15.60
N ASP A 541 -5.50 7.29 -16.89
CA ASP A 541 -6.41 8.00 -17.81
C ASP A 541 -7.86 7.55 -17.57
N THR A 542 -8.54 8.28 -16.69
CA THR A 542 -9.90 7.92 -16.26
C THR A 542 -10.96 8.26 -17.31
N ASN A 543 -10.67 9.21 -18.20
CA ASN A 543 -11.62 9.73 -19.18
C ASN A 543 -11.39 9.15 -20.60
N ASN A 544 -10.31 8.38 -20.79
CA ASN A 544 -9.86 7.76 -22.04
C ASN A 544 -9.57 8.76 -23.18
N ASP A 545 -9.06 9.95 -22.86
CA ASP A 545 -8.69 10.98 -23.83
C ASP A 545 -7.23 10.88 -24.32
N GLN A 546 -6.50 9.85 -23.87
CA GLN A 546 -5.08 9.61 -24.15
C GLN A 546 -4.15 10.67 -23.57
N LYS A 547 -4.63 11.39 -22.56
CA LYS A 547 -3.86 12.32 -21.76
C LYS A 547 -4.03 11.93 -20.30
N ILE A 548 -3.00 12.21 -19.51
CA ILE A 548 -3.06 12.05 -18.07
C ILE A 548 -2.78 13.41 -17.47
N THR A 549 -3.78 13.96 -16.82
CA THR A 549 -3.66 15.18 -16.02
C THR A 549 -3.03 14.89 -14.65
N ASN A 550 -2.52 15.93 -13.99
CA ASN A 550 -2.03 15.80 -12.63
C ASN A 550 -3.11 15.30 -11.65
N ARG A 551 -4.37 15.72 -11.84
CA ARG A 551 -5.52 15.22 -11.06
C ARG A 551 -5.69 13.72 -11.23
N GLU A 552 -5.73 13.26 -12.47
CA GLU A 552 -5.90 11.85 -12.79
C GLU A 552 -4.79 10.99 -12.21
N MET A 553 -3.53 11.42 -12.37
CA MET A 553 -2.40 10.74 -11.76
C MET A 553 -2.49 10.75 -10.22
N GLY A 554 -2.81 11.89 -9.61
CA GLY A 554 -2.90 12.02 -8.15
C GLY A 554 -4.01 11.16 -7.55
N ASP A 555 -5.20 11.17 -8.15
CA ASP A 555 -6.34 10.37 -7.71
C ASP A 555 -6.05 8.86 -7.91
N TYR A 556 -5.48 8.48 -9.05
CA TYR A 556 -5.07 7.10 -9.34
C TYR A 556 -4.05 6.59 -8.31
N LEU A 557 -2.96 7.35 -8.08
CA LEU A 557 -1.92 7.00 -7.13
C LEU A 557 -2.49 6.86 -5.73
N LYS A 558 -3.32 7.82 -5.30
CA LYS A 558 -3.96 7.77 -3.99
C LYS A 558 -4.78 6.49 -3.83
N THR A 559 -5.66 6.19 -4.78
CA THR A 559 -6.50 4.99 -4.71
C THR A 559 -5.68 3.71 -4.73
N LYS A 560 -4.77 3.54 -5.70
CA LYS A 560 -4.04 2.28 -5.89
C LYS A 560 -2.99 2.01 -4.84
N VAL A 561 -2.25 3.04 -4.42
CA VAL A 561 -1.25 2.88 -3.36
C VAL A 561 -1.94 2.67 -2.00
N GLU A 562 -3.04 3.37 -1.69
CA GLU A 562 -3.77 3.11 -0.43
C GLU A 562 -4.42 1.72 -0.42
N GLU A 563 -5.01 1.28 -1.53
CA GLU A 563 -5.59 -0.06 -1.66
C GLU A 563 -4.53 -1.14 -1.47
N THR A 564 -3.42 -1.06 -2.20
CA THR A 564 -2.37 -2.09 -2.12
C THR A 564 -1.58 -2.02 -0.81
N SER A 565 -1.25 -0.83 -0.30
CA SER A 565 -0.52 -0.69 0.96
C SER A 565 -1.26 -1.34 2.12
N LYS A 566 -2.58 -1.16 2.21
CA LYS A 566 -3.42 -1.83 3.21
C LYS A 566 -3.38 -3.35 3.07
N LYS A 567 -3.43 -3.86 1.83
CA LYS A 567 -3.39 -5.31 1.56
C LYS A 567 -2.05 -5.92 1.93
N ILE A 568 -0.94 -5.23 1.67
CA ILE A 568 0.39 -5.63 2.14
C ILE A 568 0.68 -5.23 3.60
N ARG A 569 -0.37 -4.86 4.36
CA ARG A 569 -0.32 -4.50 5.79
C ARG A 569 0.60 -3.33 6.15
N GLY A 570 0.86 -2.47 5.17
CA GLY A 570 1.48 -1.17 5.37
C GLY A 570 0.45 -0.04 5.42
N LEU A 571 0.95 1.18 5.53
CA LEU A 571 0.14 2.40 5.50
C LEU A 571 0.86 3.44 4.65
N GLN A 572 0.32 3.69 3.46
CA GLN A 572 0.89 4.66 2.53
C GLN A 572 -0.24 5.40 1.80
N SER A 573 -0.32 6.71 2.03
CA SER A 573 -1.30 7.61 1.39
C SER A 573 -0.57 8.70 0.61
N PRO A 574 -0.43 8.55 -0.73
CA PRO A 574 0.18 9.56 -1.57
C PRO A 574 -0.56 10.90 -1.53
N GLN A 575 0.18 11.99 -1.77
CA GLN A 575 -0.37 13.34 -1.87
C GLN A 575 0.03 14.01 -3.17
N PHE A 576 -0.88 14.82 -3.71
CA PHE A 576 -0.64 15.70 -4.84
C PHE A 576 -0.93 17.15 -4.46
N HIS A 577 -0.05 18.05 -4.90
CA HIS A 577 -0.19 19.50 -4.80
C HIS A 577 0.27 20.18 -6.09
N GLY A 578 -0.49 21.14 -6.61
CA GLY A 578 -0.16 21.84 -7.86
C GLY A 578 -1.39 22.15 -8.69
N ASP A 579 -1.19 22.42 -9.97
CA ASP A 579 -2.28 22.60 -10.94
C ASP A 579 -2.86 21.23 -11.33
N PRO A 580 -4.13 20.93 -10.96
CA PRO A 580 -4.75 19.64 -11.27
C PRO A 580 -4.97 19.42 -12.77
N ASP A 581 -5.08 20.50 -13.56
CA ASP A 581 -5.50 20.42 -14.96
C ASP A 581 -4.28 20.40 -15.92
N MET A 582 -3.06 20.55 -15.38
CA MET A 582 -1.83 20.40 -16.16
C MET A 582 -1.68 18.96 -16.65
N VAL A 583 -1.41 18.82 -17.95
CA VAL A 583 -1.19 17.53 -18.61
C VAL A 583 0.22 17.01 -18.31
N LEU A 584 0.30 15.92 -17.57
CA LEU A 584 1.55 15.25 -17.21
C LEU A 584 2.11 14.42 -18.38
N VAL A 585 1.26 13.75 -19.16
CA VAL A 585 1.69 13.00 -20.35
C VAL A 585 0.55 12.86 -21.37
N GLU A 586 0.91 12.85 -22.64
CA GLU A 586 0.04 12.41 -23.75
C GLU A 586 0.63 11.13 -24.32
N TYR A 587 -0.20 10.12 -24.55
CA TYR A 587 0.32 8.76 -24.72
C TYR A 587 -0.35 7.84 -25.72
#